data_AF-A0A968TKP4-F1
#
_entry.id   AF-A0A968TKP4-F1
#
_cell.length_a   1.000
_cell.length_b   1.000
_cell.length_c   1.000
_cell.angle_alpha   90.00
_cell.angle_beta   90.00
_cell.angle_gamma   90.00
#
_symmetry.space_group_name_H-M   'P 1'
#
loop_
_entity.id
_entity.type
_entity.pdbx_description
1 polymer ?
#
loop_
_entity_poly.entity_id
_entity_poly.type
_entity_poly.pdbx_seq_one_letter_code
_entity_poly.pdbx_strand_id
1 'polypeptide(L)'
;MENVTKVNGTWSAAQTVVVQDGSNNTVDIRIQSGSNATTEPLYPATITGVFGQFDNSSPFTSGYQIMPRENADLLSADSITVTLNDTSILEDAGMGATNGTVTLSVPAPIGGLTVTLSSSDTTEANINPPSVFIDAGNTTASFSVNAENDAGIFDANALVTITGSATGWSPGSAVLTVVNTDVLSPTNVVISQYYQDNSTASVFIEITNISGMPLNLTGWTLGQFYAPDAEGWANNSTADDQVDLSALGTIPAGGSRVIGYNGSIVPANTTVDLTTDNLDLFGTDSVALYNGAVDFANLVDVVALTDTDIAENTSLVRQNNSAGFSTIPGESYLDFPSVWSVVSLATVNSAPVGVNNHLGTYPGGASGPATFAAYIALQSGSGGNGTTDDKNNNGVTNIEEYAFDSDRANSPAGDITNLNDLRDVANGSLFNNATNSTVSDDRLQYTLTIPNPAPHRCHLHHPRRHQPRQRHRLRSAGHLLRLQQHLGHRHQRHGPDGLPVRRPGHRPRQPDRGRPTPPLPLARPDQPVTSNSLTAEPPKPLRSHPGGLFIPFPHLEIRSPGSSPISLLTTPNLLRGAPLPLEKHRAYSTASSPFVSFMVKTSPIW
;
A
#
# COMPACT_ATOMS: atom_id res chain seq x y z
N MET A 1 42.00 32.37 -1.63
CA MET A 1 41.59 31.46 -0.54
C MET A 1 41.33 30.11 -1.18
N GLU A 2 41.88 29.04 -0.62
CA GLU A 2 41.96 27.71 -1.25
C GLU A 2 40.94 26.74 -0.65
N ASN A 3 40.47 25.79 -1.46
CA ASN A 3 39.55 24.71 -1.07
C ASN A 3 38.28 25.18 -0.32
N VAL A 4 37.73 26.34 -0.68
CA VAL A 4 36.52 26.87 -0.05
C VAL A 4 35.27 26.18 -0.60
N THR A 5 34.24 26.02 0.23
CA THR A 5 32.91 25.56 -0.20
C THR A 5 31.88 26.68 -0.12
N LYS A 6 30.87 26.64 -0.98
CA LYS A 6 29.77 27.61 -0.97
C LYS A 6 28.83 27.37 0.21
N VAL A 7 28.42 28.44 0.87
CA VAL A 7 27.43 28.44 1.96
C VAL A 7 26.09 29.00 1.49
N ASN A 8 26.10 30.16 0.84
CA ASN A 8 24.88 30.79 0.31
C ASN A 8 25.17 31.82 -0.80
N GLY A 9 24.09 32.36 -1.39
CA GLY A 9 24.14 33.45 -2.36
C GLY A 9 24.16 32.99 -3.83
N THR A 10 23.92 33.94 -4.73
CA THR A 10 23.84 33.68 -6.18
C THR A 10 25.04 34.30 -6.88
N TRP A 11 25.76 33.52 -7.68
CA TRP A 11 26.91 33.99 -8.44
C TRP A 11 26.43 34.84 -9.64
N SER A 12 26.34 36.16 -9.43
CA SER A 12 25.83 37.10 -10.42
C SER A 12 26.35 38.51 -10.16
N ALA A 13 26.34 39.36 -11.18
CA ALA A 13 26.87 40.71 -11.12
C ALA A 13 26.20 41.53 -9.99
N ALA A 14 27.03 42.24 -9.21
CA ALA A 14 26.65 43.00 -8.02
C ALA A 14 26.04 42.19 -6.86
N GLN A 15 26.15 40.86 -6.86
CA GLN A 15 25.80 40.00 -5.72
C GLN A 15 27.00 39.69 -4.82
N THR A 16 26.70 39.12 -3.66
CA THR A 16 27.68 38.52 -2.75
C THR A 16 27.34 37.05 -2.56
N VAL A 17 28.35 36.19 -2.59
CA VAL A 17 28.28 34.75 -2.31
C VAL A 17 29.10 34.50 -1.06
N VAL A 18 28.53 33.85 -0.05
CA VAL A 18 29.29 33.47 1.15
C VAL A 18 29.92 32.10 0.89
N VAL A 19 31.23 32.00 1.09
CA VAL A 19 31.98 30.73 1.06
C VAL A 19 32.65 30.52 2.42
N GLN A 20 33.04 29.29 2.72
CA GLN A 20 33.76 28.93 3.94
C GLN A 20 34.99 28.07 3.66
N ASP A 21 35.98 28.11 4.55
CA ASP A 21 37.08 27.16 4.57
C ASP A 21 36.69 25.82 5.25
N GLY A 22 37.62 24.85 5.24
CA GLY A 22 37.45 23.55 5.92
C GLY A 22 37.42 23.62 7.46
N SER A 23 37.50 24.80 8.07
CA SER A 23 37.26 25.06 9.50
C SER A 23 35.94 25.80 9.76
N ASN A 24 35.11 25.98 8.72
CA ASN A 24 33.87 26.77 8.71
C ASN A 24 34.05 28.28 8.94
N ASN A 25 35.24 28.84 8.70
CA ASN A 25 35.42 30.30 8.69
C ASN A 25 34.84 30.87 7.39
N THR A 26 33.86 31.77 7.49
CA THR A 26 33.20 32.37 6.33
C THR A 26 33.92 33.61 5.79
N VAL A 27 33.85 33.82 4.47
CA VAL A 27 34.24 35.06 3.79
C VAL A 27 33.25 35.44 2.69
N ASP A 28 33.02 36.75 2.52
CA ASP A 28 32.20 37.30 1.45
C ASP A 28 32.99 37.30 0.12
N ILE A 29 32.46 36.63 -0.90
CA ILE A 29 32.91 36.73 -2.28
C ILE A 29 31.99 37.71 -3.02
N ARG A 30 32.52 38.89 -3.34
CA ARG A 30 31.76 40.02 -3.91
C ARG A 30 31.97 40.10 -5.42
N ILE A 31 30.97 39.65 -6.17
CA ILE A 31 30.98 39.72 -7.63
C ILE A 31 30.68 41.16 -8.06
N GLN A 32 31.69 41.90 -8.48
CA GLN A 32 31.52 43.30 -8.89
C GLN A 32 30.65 43.43 -10.14
N SER A 33 29.95 44.57 -10.29
CA SER A 33 29.04 44.83 -11.42
C SER A 33 29.72 44.84 -12.80
N GLY A 34 31.03 45.06 -12.83
CA GLY A 34 31.88 44.96 -14.03
C GLY A 34 32.92 43.84 -13.95
N SER A 35 32.67 42.79 -13.15
CA SER A 35 33.55 41.61 -13.11
C SER A 35 33.29 40.72 -14.32
N ASN A 36 34.37 40.23 -14.94
CA ASN A 36 34.36 39.19 -15.96
C ASN A 36 34.32 37.78 -15.36
N ALA A 37 34.36 37.63 -14.03
CA ALA A 37 34.24 36.37 -13.30
C ALA A 37 32.78 35.85 -13.32
N THR A 38 32.31 35.52 -14.51
CA THR A 38 30.88 35.32 -14.83
C THR A 38 30.39 33.88 -14.66
N THR A 39 31.29 32.91 -14.55
CA THR A 39 30.97 31.50 -14.30
C THR A 39 31.22 31.18 -12.82
N GLU A 40 30.27 30.54 -12.15
CA GLU A 40 30.47 29.99 -10.80
C GLU A 40 31.45 28.79 -10.88
N PRO A 41 32.49 28.70 -10.03
CA PRO A 41 33.40 27.56 -10.03
C PRO A 41 32.73 26.30 -9.43
N LEU A 42 33.23 25.12 -9.79
CA LEU A 42 32.90 23.90 -9.05
C LEU A 42 33.62 23.92 -7.70
N TYR A 43 32.88 23.60 -6.64
CA TYR A 43 33.37 23.60 -5.26
C TYR A 43 33.83 22.18 -4.85
N PRO A 44 34.88 22.03 -4.02
CA PRO A 44 35.65 23.08 -3.35
C PRO A 44 36.53 23.88 -4.32
N ALA A 45 36.48 25.21 -4.23
CA ALA A 45 37.14 26.10 -5.20
C ALA A 45 38.36 26.79 -4.59
N THR A 46 39.30 27.24 -5.42
CA THR A 46 40.28 28.26 -5.03
C THR A 46 39.88 29.58 -5.68
N ILE A 47 39.54 30.57 -4.84
CA ILE A 47 39.05 31.89 -5.26
C ILE A 47 40.09 32.95 -4.91
N THR A 48 40.57 33.64 -5.94
CA THR A 48 41.45 34.81 -5.88
C THR A 48 40.63 36.08 -6.16
N GLY A 49 41.22 37.26 -5.97
CA GLY A 49 40.58 38.54 -6.26
C GLY A 49 41.17 39.68 -5.45
N VAL A 50 40.60 40.87 -5.61
CA VAL A 50 40.97 42.05 -4.82
C VAL A 50 40.37 41.90 -3.41
N PHE A 51 41.21 41.84 -2.39
CA PHE A 51 40.75 41.92 -1.00
C PHE A 51 40.36 43.37 -0.65
N GLY A 52 39.27 43.55 0.10
CA GLY A 52 38.82 44.85 0.55
C GLY A 52 37.86 44.77 1.73
N GLN A 53 37.43 45.94 2.20
CA GLN A 53 36.49 46.08 3.31
C GLN A 53 35.47 47.18 3.01
N PHE A 54 34.24 47.08 3.52
CA PHE A 54 33.21 48.11 3.38
C PHE A 54 32.73 48.74 4.70
N ASP A 55 33.29 48.33 5.84
CA ASP A 55 33.15 49.03 7.13
C ASP A 55 33.69 50.47 7.00
N ASN A 56 33.00 51.45 7.58
CA ASN A 56 33.40 52.86 7.54
C ASN A 56 33.66 53.44 8.94
N SER A 57 33.57 52.62 9.99
CA SER A 57 33.65 53.02 11.38
C SER A 57 34.88 52.43 12.05
N SER A 58 35.73 53.28 12.64
CA SER A 58 36.91 52.82 13.37
C SER A 58 36.53 52.29 14.76
N PRO A 59 37.02 51.12 15.22
CA PRO A 59 37.95 50.22 14.52
C PRO A 59 37.26 49.37 13.45
N PHE A 60 37.76 49.43 12.22
CA PHE A 60 37.26 48.61 11.11
C PHE A 60 37.44 47.13 11.45
N THR A 61 36.34 46.43 11.62
CA THR A 61 36.32 45.06 12.16
C THR A 61 35.33 44.14 11.44
N SER A 62 34.66 44.65 10.40
CA SER A 62 33.60 43.96 9.68
C SER A 62 33.68 44.16 8.15
N GLY A 63 32.82 43.48 7.40
CA GLY A 63 32.63 43.72 5.96
C GLY A 63 33.85 43.43 5.09
N TYR A 64 34.70 42.48 5.48
CA TYR A 64 35.84 42.01 4.68
C TYR A 64 35.37 41.07 3.56
N GLN A 65 35.85 41.32 2.33
CA GLN A 65 35.40 40.63 1.13
C GLN A 65 36.55 40.41 0.12
N ILE A 66 36.45 39.34 -0.66
CA ILE A 66 37.29 39.07 -1.83
C ILE A 66 36.47 39.41 -3.08
N MET A 67 37.05 40.13 -4.03
CA MET A 67 36.39 40.57 -5.27
C MET A 67 37.10 39.99 -6.50
N PRO A 68 36.66 38.83 -7.02
CA PRO A 68 37.12 38.28 -8.29
C PRO A 68 36.82 39.24 -9.44
N ARG A 69 37.75 39.37 -10.40
CA ARG A 69 37.66 40.29 -11.55
C ARG A 69 37.49 39.56 -12.88
N GLU A 70 37.98 38.33 -12.99
CA GLU A 70 37.96 37.53 -14.22
C GLU A 70 37.88 36.02 -13.90
N ASN A 71 37.44 35.19 -14.85
CA ASN A 71 37.37 33.74 -14.63
C ASN A 71 38.73 33.11 -14.24
N ALA A 72 39.86 33.74 -14.56
CA ALA A 72 41.19 33.27 -14.14
C ALA A 72 41.49 33.49 -12.63
N ASP A 73 40.71 34.32 -11.93
CA ASP A 73 40.71 34.38 -10.46
C ASP A 73 40.05 33.13 -9.83
N LEU A 74 39.40 32.26 -10.63
CA LEU A 74 38.60 31.13 -10.18
C LEU A 74 39.22 29.80 -10.64
N LEU A 75 39.67 28.98 -9.70
CA LEU A 75 40.07 27.60 -9.97
C LEU A 75 39.01 26.67 -9.36
N SER A 76 38.29 25.96 -10.24
CA SER A 76 37.33 24.92 -9.84
C SER A 76 38.07 23.69 -9.34
N ALA A 77 37.44 22.89 -8.48
CA ALA A 77 37.87 21.51 -8.26
C ALA A 77 37.70 20.66 -9.53
N ASP A 78 38.54 19.62 -9.64
CA ASP A 78 38.22 18.45 -10.44
C ASP A 78 36.97 17.74 -9.91
N SER A 79 36.24 17.05 -10.77
CA SER A 79 34.90 16.50 -10.46
C SER A 79 34.86 14.98 -10.53
N ILE A 80 34.05 14.43 -9.63
CA ILE A 80 33.60 13.04 -9.64
C ILE A 80 32.24 13.01 -10.34
N THR A 81 32.04 12.02 -11.21
CA THR A 81 30.75 11.60 -11.75
C THR A 81 30.46 10.19 -11.23
N VAL A 82 29.22 9.93 -10.82
CA VAL A 82 28.72 8.60 -10.47
C VAL A 82 27.65 8.21 -11.48
N THR A 83 27.70 6.98 -11.98
CA THR A 83 26.65 6.39 -12.82
C THR A 83 26.32 5.00 -12.30
N LEU A 84 25.05 4.59 -12.39
CA LEU A 84 24.60 3.21 -12.14
C LEU A 84 24.30 2.54 -13.49
N ASN A 85 24.47 1.22 -13.56
CA ASN A 85 24.08 0.44 -14.73
C ASN A 85 22.55 0.39 -14.86
N ASP A 86 21.88 0.17 -13.72
CA ASP A 86 20.44 0.10 -13.58
C ASP A 86 20.00 1.20 -12.61
N THR A 87 19.00 2.00 -12.98
CA THR A 87 18.48 3.10 -12.14
C THR A 87 17.21 2.71 -11.37
N SER A 88 16.76 1.47 -11.52
CA SER A 88 15.69 0.85 -10.74
C SER A 88 16.07 -0.61 -10.48
N ILE A 89 15.92 -1.07 -9.24
CA ILE A 89 16.16 -2.46 -8.81
C ILE A 89 15.06 -2.90 -7.86
N LEU A 90 14.79 -4.21 -7.79
CA LEU A 90 13.96 -4.80 -6.74
C LEU A 90 14.76 -4.85 -5.43
N GLU A 91 14.10 -4.63 -4.29
CA GLU A 91 14.72 -4.77 -2.96
C GLU A 91 15.24 -6.21 -2.70
N ASP A 92 14.53 -7.23 -3.20
CA ASP A 92 14.85 -8.66 -2.99
C ASP A 92 16.06 -9.15 -3.80
N ALA A 93 16.54 -8.33 -4.76
CA ALA A 93 17.68 -8.65 -5.62
C ALA A 93 19.00 -8.81 -4.83
N GLY A 94 19.08 -8.25 -3.61
CA GLY A 94 20.15 -8.53 -2.65
C GLY A 94 21.54 -8.08 -3.08
N MET A 95 22.56 -8.91 -2.76
CA MET A 95 23.97 -8.56 -2.96
C MET A 95 24.35 -8.38 -4.43
N GLY A 96 24.81 -7.18 -4.78
CA GLY A 96 25.21 -6.83 -6.14
C GLY A 96 24.06 -6.65 -7.13
N ALA A 97 22.86 -6.34 -6.64
CA ALA A 97 21.65 -6.05 -7.43
C ALA A 97 21.88 -5.11 -8.62
N THR A 98 22.75 -4.10 -8.48
CA THR A 98 23.33 -3.39 -9.62
C THR A 98 24.80 -3.03 -9.37
N ASN A 99 25.47 -2.53 -10.41
CA ASN A 99 26.84 -2.02 -10.35
C ASN A 99 26.86 -0.54 -10.74
N GLY A 100 27.69 0.24 -10.05
CA GLY A 100 27.98 1.61 -10.37
C GLY A 100 29.42 1.81 -10.86
N THR A 101 29.68 2.96 -11.48
CA THR A 101 31.01 3.40 -11.89
C THR A 101 31.25 4.83 -11.44
N VAL A 102 32.39 5.03 -10.79
CA VAL A 102 32.97 6.33 -10.48
C VAL A 102 33.85 6.74 -11.65
N THR A 103 33.70 7.97 -12.15
CA THR A 103 34.55 8.57 -13.18
C THR A 103 35.08 9.92 -12.70
N LEU A 104 36.38 10.17 -12.91
CA LEU A 104 37.07 11.41 -12.59
C LEU A 104 37.21 12.29 -13.85
N SER A 105 37.09 13.62 -13.70
CA SER A 105 37.33 14.57 -14.80
C SER A 105 38.77 14.58 -15.31
N VAL A 106 39.74 14.18 -14.48
CA VAL A 106 41.16 14.06 -14.79
C VAL A 106 41.74 12.76 -14.21
N PRO A 107 42.87 12.26 -14.72
CA PRO A 107 43.54 11.10 -14.15
C PRO A 107 43.88 11.26 -12.67
N ALA A 108 43.70 10.20 -11.88
CA ALA A 108 43.98 10.21 -10.45
C ALA A 108 45.44 10.58 -10.15
N PRO A 109 45.71 11.34 -9.07
CA PRO A 109 47.06 11.83 -8.74
C PRO A 109 48.10 10.72 -8.50
N ILE A 110 49.38 11.11 -8.42
CA ILE A 110 50.46 10.20 -7.98
C ILE A 110 50.14 9.70 -6.56
N GLY A 111 50.03 8.37 -6.40
CA GLY A 111 49.53 7.72 -5.19
C GLY A 111 48.09 7.23 -5.28
N GLY A 112 47.38 7.54 -6.37
CA GLY A 112 45.98 7.19 -6.60
C GLY A 112 44.99 8.09 -5.86
N LEU A 113 43.71 7.77 -5.97
CA LEU A 113 42.62 8.47 -5.27
C LEU A 113 41.68 7.44 -4.62
N THR A 114 41.39 7.60 -3.34
CA THR A 114 40.27 6.92 -2.69
C THR A 114 39.02 7.79 -2.81
N VAL A 115 37.96 7.26 -3.41
CA VAL A 115 36.64 7.88 -3.44
C VAL A 115 35.75 7.15 -2.44
N THR A 116 35.25 7.89 -1.45
CA THR A 116 34.27 7.40 -0.47
C THR A 116 32.89 7.42 -1.10
N LEU A 117 32.14 6.33 -0.92
CA LEU A 117 30.80 6.15 -1.42
C LEU A 117 29.81 6.11 -0.25
N SER A 118 28.68 6.79 -0.40
CA SER A 118 27.61 6.82 0.60
C SER A 118 26.25 6.73 -0.07
N SER A 119 25.37 5.90 0.49
CA SER A 119 23.94 5.95 0.20
C SER A 119 23.27 7.05 1.02
N SER A 120 22.14 7.60 0.54
CA SER A 120 21.24 8.42 1.38
C SER A 120 20.37 7.57 2.29
N ASP A 121 20.09 6.32 1.91
CA ASP A 121 19.39 5.36 2.76
C ASP A 121 20.04 3.97 2.68
N THR A 122 20.30 3.37 3.83
CA THR A 122 21.00 2.08 3.97
C THR A 122 20.10 0.96 4.50
N THR A 123 18.81 1.21 4.73
CA THR A 123 17.83 0.10 4.79
C THR A 123 17.48 -0.43 3.40
N GLU A 124 17.60 0.43 2.38
CA GLU A 124 17.18 0.20 1.00
C GLU A 124 18.31 -0.30 0.09
N ALA A 125 19.41 0.47 0.04
CA ALA A 125 20.51 0.21 -0.87
C ALA A 125 21.86 0.55 -0.25
N ASN A 126 22.75 -0.45 -0.24
CA ASN A 126 23.98 -0.45 0.53
C ASN A 126 25.20 -0.61 -0.37
N ILE A 127 26.32 0.01 0.01
CA ILE A 127 27.54 0.05 -0.80
C ILE A 127 28.66 -0.62 -0.03
N ASN A 128 28.96 -1.87 -0.39
CA ASN A 128 29.98 -2.67 0.28
C ASN A 128 31.00 -3.19 -0.75
N PRO A 129 32.28 -2.73 -0.71
CA PRO A 129 32.85 -1.78 0.25
C PRO A 129 32.41 -0.32 0.00
N PRO A 130 32.31 0.53 1.05
CA PRO A 130 31.87 1.93 0.95
C PRO A 130 32.95 2.89 0.41
N SER A 131 33.93 2.37 -0.34
CA SER A 131 34.92 3.18 -1.05
C SER A 131 35.57 2.39 -2.18
N VAL A 132 35.98 3.11 -3.22
CA VAL A 132 36.80 2.57 -4.32
C VAL A 132 38.14 3.30 -4.39
N PHE A 133 39.17 2.59 -4.85
CA PHE A 133 40.49 3.15 -5.12
C PHE A 133 40.73 3.20 -6.62
N ILE A 134 41.17 4.35 -7.12
CA ILE A 134 41.52 4.59 -8.51
C ILE A 134 43.03 4.78 -8.59
N ASP A 135 43.73 3.86 -9.26
CA ASP A 135 45.18 3.91 -9.43
C ASP A 135 45.66 5.20 -10.11
N ALA A 136 46.87 5.64 -9.76
CA ALA A 136 47.51 6.82 -10.34
C ALA A 136 47.54 6.76 -11.88
N GLY A 137 46.97 7.77 -12.54
CA GLY A 137 46.85 7.82 -14.00
C GLY A 137 45.60 7.19 -14.60
N ASN A 138 44.80 6.44 -13.83
CA ASN A 138 43.47 5.97 -14.24
C ASN A 138 42.39 7.02 -13.91
N THR A 139 41.24 6.94 -14.57
CA THR A 139 40.09 7.86 -14.36
C THR A 139 38.84 7.19 -13.80
N THR A 140 38.81 5.86 -13.64
CA THR A 140 37.59 5.11 -13.29
C THR A 140 37.84 3.98 -12.29
N ALA A 141 36.79 3.66 -11.52
CA ALA A 141 36.63 2.40 -10.81
C ALA A 141 35.14 2.05 -10.69
N SER A 142 34.81 0.76 -10.61
CA SER A 142 33.44 0.27 -10.42
C SER A 142 33.20 -0.19 -8.99
N PHE A 143 31.93 -0.14 -8.56
CA PHE A 143 31.46 -0.60 -7.25
C PHE A 143 30.15 -1.39 -7.41
N SER A 144 29.85 -2.26 -6.46
CA SER A 144 28.55 -2.95 -6.36
C SER A 144 27.62 -2.18 -5.43
N VAL A 145 26.33 -2.13 -5.78
CA VAL A 145 25.24 -1.74 -4.88
C VAL A 145 24.47 -3.01 -4.54
N ASN A 146 24.30 -3.28 -3.25
CA ASN A 146 23.34 -4.25 -2.77
C ASN A 146 21.98 -3.57 -2.70
N ALA A 147 20.92 -4.27 -3.09
CA ALA A 147 19.63 -4.05 -2.47
C ALA A 147 19.64 -4.73 -1.09
N GLU A 148 18.95 -4.14 -0.13
CA GLU A 148 18.66 -4.73 1.17
C GLU A 148 17.11 -4.78 1.25
N ASN A 149 16.55 -5.84 1.84
CA ASN A 149 15.09 -6.10 1.91
C ASN A 149 14.70 -6.15 3.39
N ASP A 150 13.69 -5.37 3.80
CA ASP A 150 13.31 -5.22 5.22
C ASP A 150 12.10 -6.08 5.66
N ALA A 151 11.51 -6.83 4.72
CA ALA A 151 10.72 -8.05 4.89
C ALA A 151 9.54 -7.97 5.89
N GLY A 152 8.35 -7.61 5.40
CA GLY A 152 7.14 -7.44 6.20
C GLY A 152 6.85 -6.01 6.63
N ILE A 153 7.50 -5.02 5.98
CA ILE A 153 7.28 -3.59 6.15
C ILE A 153 6.85 -3.01 4.79
N PHE A 154 5.57 -3.16 4.48
CA PHE A 154 5.05 -2.68 3.20
C PHE A 154 4.98 -1.15 3.15
N ASP A 155 5.83 -0.53 2.32
CA ASP A 155 5.87 0.92 2.12
C ASP A 155 6.04 1.35 0.64
N ALA A 156 6.71 2.46 0.35
CA ALA A 156 6.81 3.07 -0.99
C ALA A 156 8.21 2.94 -1.61
N ASN A 157 8.24 2.58 -2.90
CA ASN A 157 9.43 2.56 -3.77
C ASN A 157 10.44 3.69 -3.45
N ALA A 158 11.54 3.36 -2.77
CA ALA A 158 12.45 4.33 -2.20
C ALA A 158 13.34 5.03 -3.26
N LEU A 159 13.57 6.34 -3.09
CA LEU A 159 14.45 7.14 -3.95
C LEU A 159 15.79 7.40 -3.28
N VAL A 160 16.73 6.50 -3.53
CA VAL A 160 18.07 6.51 -2.93
C VAL A 160 19.05 7.34 -3.76
N THR A 161 19.81 8.24 -3.12
CA THR A 161 20.89 9.01 -3.74
C THR A 161 22.26 8.44 -3.38
N ILE A 162 22.89 7.77 -4.35
CA ILE A 162 24.25 7.23 -4.25
C ILE A 162 25.25 8.35 -4.55
N THR A 163 26.11 8.71 -3.59
CA THR A 163 27.07 9.83 -3.70
C THR A 163 28.52 9.34 -3.61
N GLY A 164 29.38 9.83 -4.50
CA GLY A 164 30.83 9.62 -4.49
C GLY A 164 31.60 10.92 -4.20
N SER A 165 32.52 10.88 -3.24
CA SER A 165 33.24 12.06 -2.76
C SER A 165 34.72 11.79 -2.44
N ALA A 166 35.57 12.81 -2.60
CA ALA A 166 36.98 12.79 -2.19
C ALA A 166 37.44 14.21 -1.78
N THR A 167 38.44 14.31 -0.90
CA THR A 167 38.94 15.61 -0.43
C THR A 167 39.57 16.41 -1.57
N GLY A 168 39.09 17.65 -1.78
CA GLY A 168 39.54 18.52 -2.86
C GLY A 168 38.84 18.30 -4.21
N TRP A 169 37.91 17.35 -4.29
CA TRP A 169 37.11 17.06 -5.50
C TRP A 169 35.67 17.54 -5.32
N SER A 170 35.06 18.00 -6.40
CA SER A 170 33.61 18.19 -6.46
C SER A 170 32.94 16.82 -6.47
N PRO A 171 32.02 16.51 -5.52
CA PRO A 171 31.36 15.21 -5.48
C PRO A 171 30.40 15.02 -6.65
N GLY A 172 30.08 13.76 -6.95
CA GLY A 172 29.06 13.37 -7.92
C GLY A 172 28.06 12.41 -7.31
N SER A 173 26.86 12.35 -7.85
CA SER A 173 25.82 11.44 -7.39
C SER A 173 24.96 10.88 -8.52
N ALA A 174 24.31 9.75 -8.24
CA ALA A 174 23.27 9.14 -9.06
C ALA A 174 22.05 8.84 -8.18
N VAL A 175 20.86 8.79 -8.79
CA VAL A 175 19.63 8.37 -8.11
C VAL A 175 19.29 6.94 -8.55
N LEU A 176 18.81 6.16 -7.59
CA LEU A 176 18.37 4.78 -7.70
C LEU A 176 16.96 4.68 -7.13
N THR A 177 16.03 4.11 -7.89
CA THR A 177 14.78 3.61 -7.32
C THR A 177 15.03 2.21 -6.77
N VAL A 178 14.69 1.98 -5.51
CA VAL A 178 14.47 0.63 -4.99
C VAL A 178 12.97 0.37 -5.07
N VAL A 179 12.57 -0.77 -5.62
CA VAL A 179 11.18 -1.15 -5.84
C VAL A 179 10.78 -2.14 -4.76
N ASN A 180 9.72 -1.80 -4.04
CA ASN A 180 9.13 -2.62 -2.98
C ASN A 180 8.52 -3.89 -3.61
N THR A 181 8.91 -5.05 -3.10
CA THR A 181 8.43 -6.39 -3.51
C THR A 181 7.58 -7.08 -2.44
N ASP A 182 7.46 -6.46 -1.27
CA ASP A 182 6.84 -7.03 -0.08
C ASP A 182 5.33 -7.26 -0.30
N VAL A 183 4.84 -8.40 0.18
CA VAL A 183 3.50 -8.90 -0.17
C VAL A 183 2.57 -8.82 1.03
N LEU A 184 1.80 -7.74 1.11
CA LEU A 184 0.71 -7.58 2.09
C LEU A 184 -0.23 -8.80 2.04
N SER A 185 -0.14 -9.64 3.07
CA SER A 185 -1.04 -10.76 3.27
C SER A 185 -2.24 -10.30 4.12
N PRO A 186 -3.46 -10.17 3.55
CA PRO A 186 -4.60 -9.66 4.30
C PRO A 186 -4.95 -10.59 5.46
N THR A 187 -5.04 -10.04 6.67
CA THR A 187 -5.32 -10.82 7.90
C THR A 187 -6.71 -10.58 8.48
N ASN A 188 -7.30 -9.41 8.22
CA ASN A 188 -8.54 -8.95 8.85
C ASN A 188 -9.71 -8.87 7.86
N VAL A 189 -9.55 -8.13 6.76
CA VAL A 189 -10.58 -7.91 5.74
C VAL A 189 -9.93 -8.04 4.36
N VAL A 190 -10.69 -8.52 3.39
CA VAL A 190 -10.35 -8.45 1.96
C VAL A 190 -11.48 -7.76 1.20
N ILE A 191 -11.16 -7.13 0.08
CA ILE A 191 -12.11 -6.92 -1.01
C ILE A 191 -12.33 -8.31 -1.64
N SER A 192 -13.54 -8.85 -1.50
CA SER A 192 -13.88 -10.19 -2.00
C SER A 192 -14.56 -10.18 -3.37
N GLN A 193 -15.20 -9.07 -3.75
CA GLN A 193 -15.76 -8.92 -5.09
C GLN A 193 -15.75 -7.45 -5.56
N TYR A 194 -15.24 -7.22 -6.76
CA TYR A 194 -15.44 -6.01 -7.56
C TYR A 194 -16.53 -6.30 -8.60
N TYR A 195 -17.49 -5.41 -8.82
CA TYR A 195 -18.54 -5.54 -9.83
C TYR A 195 -18.75 -4.19 -10.53
N GLN A 196 -18.77 -4.19 -11.86
CA GLN A 196 -18.83 -2.98 -12.67
C GLN A 196 -19.70 -3.22 -13.91
N ASP A 197 -20.79 -2.47 -14.07
CA ASP A 197 -21.72 -2.55 -15.21
C ASP A 197 -21.95 -1.16 -15.81
N ASN A 198 -21.09 -0.76 -16.75
CA ASN A 198 -21.22 0.46 -17.54
C ASN A 198 -22.55 0.57 -18.31
N SER A 199 -23.24 -0.54 -18.60
CA SER A 199 -24.53 -0.49 -19.31
C SER A 199 -25.68 0.01 -18.44
N THR A 200 -25.51 -0.03 -17.11
CA THR A 200 -26.49 0.47 -16.13
C THR A 200 -25.91 1.50 -15.15
N ALA A 201 -24.61 1.80 -15.24
CA ALA A 201 -23.83 2.56 -14.25
C ALA A 201 -23.93 1.95 -12.83
N SER A 202 -23.92 0.61 -12.74
CA SER A 202 -23.97 -0.10 -11.46
C SER A 202 -22.58 -0.53 -11.01
N VAL A 203 -22.15 -0.04 -9.86
CA VAL A 203 -20.87 -0.37 -9.23
C VAL A 203 -21.12 -0.94 -7.85
N PHE A 204 -20.52 -2.09 -7.55
CA PHE A 204 -20.53 -2.68 -6.21
C PHE A 204 -19.14 -3.19 -5.82
N ILE A 205 -18.73 -2.89 -4.58
CA ILE A 205 -17.54 -3.45 -3.95
C ILE A 205 -18.01 -4.24 -2.71
N GLU A 206 -17.68 -5.53 -2.68
CA GLU A 206 -17.86 -6.37 -1.50
C GLU A 206 -16.56 -6.47 -0.72
N ILE A 207 -16.63 -6.20 0.58
CA ILE A 207 -15.56 -6.51 1.54
C ILE A 207 -16.01 -7.66 2.46
N THR A 208 -15.10 -8.55 2.82
CA THR A 208 -15.38 -9.65 3.76
C THR A 208 -14.35 -9.73 4.88
N ASN A 209 -14.83 -9.84 6.11
CA ASN A 209 -14.00 -10.09 7.29
C ASN A 209 -13.52 -11.54 7.29
N ILE A 210 -12.22 -11.72 7.03
CA ILE A 210 -11.53 -13.01 7.02
C ILE A 210 -10.86 -13.35 8.36
N SER A 211 -10.96 -12.47 9.37
CA SER A 211 -10.59 -12.83 10.74
C SER A 211 -11.68 -13.69 11.40
N GLY A 212 -11.27 -14.50 12.38
CA GLY A 212 -12.21 -15.26 13.22
C GLY A 212 -13.00 -14.42 14.23
N MET A 213 -12.96 -13.09 14.14
CA MET A 213 -13.45 -12.14 15.15
C MET A 213 -14.38 -11.08 14.53
N PRO A 214 -15.38 -10.54 15.24
CA PRO A 214 -16.08 -9.33 14.80
C PRO A 214 -15.11 -8.14 14.74
N LEU A 215 -15.24 -7.31 13.71
CA LEU A 215 -14.36 -6.16 13.47
C LEU A 215 -15.20 -4.89 13.27
N ASN A 216 -14.76 -3.76 13.84
CA ASN A 216 -15.41 -2.46 13.67
C ASN A 216 -14.74 -1.68 12.52
N LEU A 217 -15.52 -1.22 11.55
CA LEU A 217 -15.09 -0.47 10.38
C LEU A 217 -15.08 1.06 10.58
N THR A 218 -15.25 1.54 11.82
CA THR A 218 -15.11 2.97 12.16
C THR A 218 -13.71 3.46 11.78
N GLY A 219 -13.65 4.46 10.89
CA GLY A 219 -12.41 5.03 10.37
C GLY A 219 -11.74 4.23 9.25
N TRP A 220 -12.37 3.16 8.75
CA TRP A 220 -11.90 2.46 7.55
C TRP A 220 -12.31 3.23 6.30
N THR A 221 -11.44 3.20 5.28
CA THR A 221 -11.60 3.99 4.04
C THR A 221 -11.43 3.09 2.83
N LEU A 222 -12.28 3.28 1.81
CA LEU A 222 -12.09 2.71 0.48
C LEU A 222 -11.59 3.82 -0.45
N GLY A 223 -10.31 3.79 -0.85
CA GLY A 223 -9.71 4.76 -1.76
C GLY A 223 -9.80 4.30 -3.21
N GLN A 224 -10.14 5.22 -4.12
CA GLN A 224 -10.27 4.99 -5.56
C GLN A 224 -9.18 5.74 -6.32
N PHE A 225 -8.68 5.14 -7.40
CA PHE A 225 -7.57 5.65 -8.19
C PHE A 225 -7.92 5.50 -9.67
N TYR A 226 -8.14 6.63 -10.34
CA TYR A 226 -8.70 6.67 -11.69
C TYR A 226 -7.60 6.80 -12.75
N ALA A 227 -7.79 6.21 -13.93
CA ALA A 227 -6.85 6.43 -15.04
C ALA A 227 -6.79 7.94 -15.43
N PRO A 228 -5.60 8.56 -15.58
CA PRO A 228 -4.29 7.94 -15.80
C PRO A 228 -3.34 7.97 -14.58
N ASP A 229 -3.84 7.66 -13.39
CA ASP A 229 -3.04 7.28 -12.20
C ASP A 229 -3.69 6.07 -11.50
N ALA A 230 -4.16 5.08 -12.28
CA ALA A 230 -4.83 3.89 -11.71
C ALA A 230 -3.90 3.07 -10.79
N GLU A 231 -2.58 3.25 -10.92
CA GLU A 231 -1.54 2.66 -10.07
C GLU A 231 -1.05 3.62 -8.96
N GLY A 232 -1.71 4.77 -8.76
CA GLY A 232 -1.31 5.76 -7.76
C GLY A 232 -1.26 5.22 -6.33
N TRP A 233 -2.11 4.23 -6.02
CA TRP A 233 -2.09 3.51 -4.74
C TRP A 233 -0.74 2.82 -4.50
N ALA A 234 -0.11 2.26 -5.54
CA ALA A 234 1.21 1.61 -5.47
C ALA A 234 2.38 2.62 -5.38
N ASN A 235 2.07 3.92 -5.37
CA ASN A 235 3.03 5.02 -5.24
C ASN A 235 2.74 5.91 -4.00
N ASN A 236 1.84 5.47 -3.11
CA ASN A 236 1.34 6.25 -1.96
C ASN A 236 0.70 7.60 -2.37
N SER A 237 0.14 7.70 -3.59
CA SER A 237 -0.60 8.87 -4.06
C SER A 237 -1.86 9.10 -3.23
N THR A 238 -2.37 10.34 -3.24
CA THR A 238 -3.71 10.64 -2.76
C THR A 238 -4.77 10.04 -3.68
N ALA A 239 -5.64 9.17 -3.16
CA ALA A 239 -6.84 8.70 -3.88
C ALA A 239 -7.69 9.86 -4.40
N ASP A 240 -8.24 9.70 -5.60
CA ASP A 240 -9.11 10.68 -6.27
C ASP A 240 -10.44 10.90 -5.54
N ASP A 241 -11.04 9.81 -5.03
CA ASP A 241 -12.23 9.83 -4.18
C ASP A 241 -12.21 8.69 -3.15
N GLN A 242 -12.98 8.83 -2.08
CA GLN A 242 -12.90 7.99 -0.88
C GLN A 242 -14.30 7.70 -0.28
N VAL A 243 -14.56 6.43 0.05
CA VAL A 243 -15.75 6.04 0.84
C VAL A 243 -15.36 5.81 2.30
N ASP A 244 -15.95 6.58 3.21
CA ASP A 244 -15.93 6.29 4.66
C ASP A 244 -16.81 5.07 4.95
N LEU A 245 -16.18 4.01 5.47
CA LEU A 245 -16.83 2.74 5.79
C LEU A 245 -17.42 2.69 7.21
N SER A 246 -17.26 3.76 8.01
CA SER A 246 -17.75 3.84 9.40
C SER A 246 -19.25 3.55 9.53
N ALA A 247 -20.04 3.89 8.51
CA ALA A 247 -21.49 3.63 8.46
C ALA A 247 -21.84 2.13 8.46
N LEU A 248 -20.93 1.24 8.04
CA LEU A 248 -21.12 -0.22 8.06
C LEU A 248 -21.01 -0.81 9.49
N GLY A 249 -20.49 -0.04 10.45
CA GLY A 249 -20.36 -0.42 11.85
C GLY A 249 -19.50 -1.67 12.04
N THR A 250 -20.06 -2.71 12.68
CA THR A 250 -19.35 -3.98 12.91
C THR A 250 -19.67 -5.02 11.83
N ILE A 251 -18.62 -5.56 11.22
CA ILE A 251 -18.67 -6.70 10.30
C ILE A 251 -18.32 -7.98 11.11
N PRO A 252 -19.23 -8.98 11.21
CA PRO A 252 -18.96 -10.19 11.99
C PRO A 252 -17.89 -11.06 11.31
N ALA A 253 -17.28 -11.96 12.07
CA ALA A 253 -16.33 -12.95 11.55
C ALA A 253 -16.93 -13.75 10.38
N GLY A 254 -16.27 -13.78 9.23
CA GLY A 254 -16.76 -14.42 8.01
C GLY A 254 -17.95 -13.72 7.34
N GLY A 255 -18.35 -12.54 7.84
CA GLY A 255 -19.40 -11.73 7.26
C GLY A 255 -18.88 -10.82 6.15
N SER A 256 -19.69 -10.67 5.11
CA SER A 256 -19.48 -9.72 4.02
C SER A 256 -20.26 -8.41 4.25
N ARG A 257 -19.85 -7.35 3.56
CA ARG A 257 -20.59 -6.08 3.39
C ARG A 257 -20.49 -5.65 1.93
N VAL A 258 -21.62 -5.25 1.34
CA VAL A 258 -21.67 -4.73 -0.02
C VAL A 258 -21.86 -3.22 0.00
N ILE A 259 -20.89 -2.49 -0.53
CA ILE A 259 -20.96 -1.06 -0.82
C ILE A 259 -21.41 -0.91 -2.28
N GLY A 260 -22.32 0.02 -2.56
CA GLY A 260 -22.83 0.27 -3.91
C GLY A 260 -22.97 1.75 -4.25
N TYR A 261 -22.75 2.09 -5.51
CA TYR A 261 -22.97 3.46 -6.01
C TYR A 261 -24.46 3.83 -6.03
N ASN A 262 -24.78 5.08 -5.73
CA ASN A 262 -26.15 5.58 -5.69
C ASN A 262 -26.82 5.51 -7.07
N GLY A 263 -27.99 4.88 -7.12
CA GLY A 263 -28.72 4.60 -8.38
C GLY A 263 -28.35 3.28 -9.06
N SER A 264 -27.35 2.53 -8.57
CA SER A 264 -27.01 1.19 -9.08
C SER A 264 -28.21 0.23 -9.06
N ILE A 265 -28.33 -0.59 -10.10
CA ILE A 265 -29.35 -1.63 -10.20
C ILE A 265 -28.87 -2.87 -9.43
N VAL A 266 -29.35 -3.01 -8.19
CA VAL A 266 -28.98 -4.09 -7.27
C VAL A 266 -29.32 -5.48 -7.85
N PRO A 267 -28.35 -6.42 -7.92
CA PRO A 267 -28.58 -7.80 -8.35
C PRO A 267 -29.58 -8.57 -7.49
N ALA A 268 -30.18 -9.61 -8.08
CA ALA A 268 -31.26 -10.35 -7.43
C ALA A 268 -30.78 -11.09 -6.17
N ASN A 269 -31.45 -10.84 -5.05
CA ASN A 269 -31.18 -11.38 -3.70
C ASN A 269 -29.93 -10.80 -2.99
N THR A 270 -29.16 -9.94 -3.64
CA THR A 270 -28.09 -9.16 -2.99
C THR A 270 -28.70 -8.11 -2.06
N THR A 271 -28.08 -7.91 -0.89
CA THR A 271 -28.34 -6.76 0.00
C THR A 271 -27.17 -5.79 -0.13
N VAL A 272 -27.46 -4.48 -0.14
CA VAL A 272 -26.44 -3.42 -0.12
C VAL A 272 -26.45 -2.80 1.28
N ASP A 273 -25.31 -2.84 1.95
CA ASP A 273 -25.15 -2.38 3.34
C ASP A 273 -24.84 -0.87 3.41
N LEU A 274 -24.18 -0.33 2.37
CA LEU A 274 -23.88 1.10 2.23
C LEU A 274 -24.13 1.55 0.78
N THR A 275 -24.92 2.60 0.61
CA THR A 275 -25.07 3.30 -0.68
C THR A 275 -24.42 4.68 -0.58
N THR A 276 -23.62 5.05 -1.58
CA THR A 276 -22.83 6.30 -1.58
C THR A 276 -22.80 6.96 -2.96
N ASP A 277 -22.68 8.29 -2.99
CA ASP A 277 -22.42 9.06 -4.21
C ASP A 277 -20.91 9.07 -4.58
N ASN A 278 -20.03 8.62 -3.68
CA ASN A 278 -18.57 8.65 -3.81
C ASN A 278 -17.98 7.29 -4.26
N LEU A 279 -18.60 6.60 -5.24
CA LEU A 279 -18.13 5.29 -5.75
C LEU A 279 -18.30 5.19 -7.28
N ASP A 280 -17.60 6.04 -8.03
CA ASP A 280 -17.78 6.21 -9.48
C ASP A 280 -16.64 5.53 -10.27
N LEU A 281 -16.54 4.20 -10.14
CA LEU A 281 -15.48 3.39 -10.76
C LEU A 281 -15.78 3.05 -12.22
N PHE A 282 -14.88 3.44 -13.12
CA PHE A 282 -14.84 3.01 -14.51
C PHE A 282 -13.92 1.78 -14.68
N GLY A 283 -14.01 1.11 -15.83
CA GLY A 283 -13.41 -0.21 -16.02
C GLY A 283 -11.87 -0.30 -15.97
N THR A 284 -11.17 0.83 -15.81
CA THR A 284 -9.72 0.97 -15.69
C THR A 284 -9.24 1.16 -14.24
N ASP A 285 -10.15 1.36 -13.30
CA ASP A 285 -9.83 2.09 -12.07
C ASP A 285 -9.58 1.15 -10.89
N SER A 286 -8.48 1.36 -10.17
CA SER A 286 -8.12 0.58 -8.98
C SER A 286 -8.94 0.99 -7.76
N VAL A 287 -9.15 0.04 -6.85
CA VAL A 287 -9.77 0.30 -5.55
C VAL A 287 -9.01 -0.40 -4.43
N ALA A 288 -8.68 0.37 -3.40
CA ALA A 288 -7.81 -0.02 -2.29
C ALA A 288 -8.50 0.19 -0.94
N LEU A 289 -8.37 -0.78 -0.03
CA LEU A 289 -9.00 -0.80 1.28
C LEU A 289 -7.98 -0.43 2.37
N TYR A 290 -8.33 0.54 3.22
CA TYR A 290 -7.48 1.07 4.28
C TYR A 290 -8.14 0.97 5.66
N ASN A 291 -7.38 0.61 6.69
CA ASN A 291 -7.75 0.60 8.11
C ASN A 291 -7.49 1.97 8.77
N GLY A 292 -7.75 3.07 8.05
CA GLY A 292 -7.41 4.42 8.50
C GLY A 292 -7.41 5.42 7.35
N ALA A 293 -6.38 6.26 7.32
CA ALA A 293 -6.13 7.18 6.21
C ALA A 293 -5.70 6.41 4.94
N VAL A 294 -5.78 7.07 3.78
CA VAL A 294 -5.22 6.58 2.52
C VAL A 294 -3.70 6.80 2.56
N ASP A 295 -2.99 5.83 3.12
CA ASP A 295 -1.54 5.69 3.11
C ASP A 295 -1.13 4.22 3.30
N PHE A 296 0.12 3.88 2.95
CA PHE A 296 0.61 2.48 3.05
C PHE A 296 0.61 1.90 4.47
N ALA A 297 0.84 2.70 5.50
CA ALA A 297 0.82 2.20 6.89
C ALA A 297 -0.58 1.74 7.33
N ASN A 298 -1.63 2.12 6.58
CA ASN A 298 -3.01 1.72 6.78
C ASN A 298 -3.55 0.77 5.70
N LEU A 299 -2.80 0.43 4.64
CA LEU A 299 -3.30 -0.39 3.54
C LEU A 299 -3.56 -1.85 3.97
N VAL A 300 -4.66 -2.43 3.48
CA VAL A 300 -5.13 -3.78 3.87
C VAL A 300 -5.25 -4.72 2.68
N ASP A 301 -5.87 -4.28 1.58
CA ASP A 301 -6.11 -5.10 0.38
C ASP A 301 -6.44 -4.22 -0.84
N VAL A 302 -6.16 -4.70 -2.05
CA VAL A 302 -6.35 -3.94 -3.31
C VAL A 302 -6.91 -4.81 -4.42
N VAL A 303 -7.80 -4.22 -5.23
CA VAL A 303 -8.12 -4.68 -6.59
C VAL A 303 -7.33 -3.81 -7.56
N ALA A 304 -6.18 -4.32 -8.00
CA ALA A 304 -5.20 -3.60 -8.80
C ALA A 304 -5.51 -3.61 -10.29
N LEU A 305 -5.50 -2.45 -10.94
CA LEU A 305 -5.62 -2.23 -12.37
C LEU A 305 -4.55 -1.22 -12.84
N THR A 306 -3.99 -1.46 -14.03
CA THR A 306 -3.21 -0.44 -14.76
C THR A 306 -4.13 0.48 -15.57
N ASP A 307 -3.61 1.62 -16.02
CA ASP A 307 -4.25 2.53 -16.99
C ASP A 307 -4.72 1.87 -18.30
N THR A 308 -4.33 0.62 -18.56
CA THR A 308 -4.67 -0.14 -19.78
C THR A 308 -5.53 -1.38 -19.52
N ASP A 309 -5.78 -1.73 -18.25
CA ASP A 309 -6.61 -2.87 -17.88
C ASP A 309 -8.10 -2.59 -18.08
N ILE A 310 -8.87 -3.65 -18.32
CA ILE A 310 -10.31 -3.54 -18.58
C ILE A 310 -11.07 -4.57 -17.74
N ALA A 311 -11.57 -4.12 -16.60
CA ALA A 311 -12.63 -4.76 -15.81
C ALA A 311 -14.03 -4.17 -16.12
N GLU A 312 -14.21 -3.47 -17.25
CA GLU A 312 -15.52 -2.99 -17.70
C GLU A 312 -16.52 -4.15 -17.91
N ASN A 313 -17.77 -3.95 -17.47
CA ASN A 313 -18.89 -4.89 -17.67
C ASN A 313 -18.59 -6.32 -17.16
N THR A 314 -17.84 -6.42 -16.06
CA THR A 314 -17.42 -7.69 -15.44
C THR A 314 -17.47 -7.63 -13.91
N SER A 315 -17.22 -8.77 -13.29
CA SER A 315 -16.93 -8.85 -11.86
C SER A 315 -15.63 -9.60 -11.62
N LEU A 316 -14.75 -9.04 -10.79
CA LEU A 316 -13.53 -9.71 -10.31
C LEU A 316 -13.87 -10.36 -8.96
N VAL A 317 -13.89 -11.68 -8.94
CA VAL A 317 -14.31 -12.48 -7.77
C VAL A 317 -13.06 -13.11 -7.16
N ARG A 318 -12.82 -12.83 -5.87
CA ARG A 318 -11.72 -13.43 -5.11
C ARG A 318 -11.96 -14.93 -4.91
N GLN A 319 -10.91 -15.74 -5.00
CA GLN A 319 -10.98 -17.21 -4.88
C GLN A 319 -10.35 -17.73 -3.57
N ASN A 320 -9.44 -16.97 -2.95
CA ASN A 320 -8.80 -17.30 -1.68
C ASN A 320 -8.22 -16.05 -0.98
N ASN A 321 -7.77 -16.21 0.27
CA ASN A 321 -7.39 -15.11 1.17
C ASN A 321 -5.92 -14.64 1.00
N SER A 322 -5.19 -15.11 -0.02
CA SER A 322 -3.82 -14.62 -0.31
C SER A 322 -3.85 -13.21 -0.91
N ALA A 323 -2.71 -12.51 -0.90
CA ALA A 323 -2.55 -11.23 -1.59
C ALA A 323 -2.94 -11.31 -3.07
N GLY A 324 -3.66 -10.30 -3.57
CA GLY A 324 -4.14 -10.21 -4.95
C GLY A 324 -3.53 -9.06 -5.76
N PHE A 325 -2.39 -8.52 -5.29
CA PHE A 325 -1.70 -7.33 -5.78
C PHE A 325 -0.24 -7.32 -5.27
N SER A 326 0.60 -6.46 -5.85
CA SER A 326 1.95 -6.09 -5.37
C SER A 326 2.22 -4.60 -5.65
N THR A 327 3.28 -4.03 -5.08
CA THR A 327 3.77 -2.68 -5.41
C THR A 327 4.56 -2.58 -6.72
N ILE A 328 4.71 -3.68 -7.47
CA ILE A 328 5.53 -3.72 -8.68
C ILE A 328 4.79 -2.98 -9.81
N PRO A 329 5.35 -1.88 -10.35
CA PRO A 329 4.65 -1.08 -11.36
C PRO A 329 4.33 -1.88 -12.64
N GLY A 330 3.08 -1.82 -13.07
CA GLY A 330 2.53 -2.56 -14.20
C GLY A 330 1.95 -3.95 -13.88
N GLU A 331 2.01 -4.44 -12.63
CA GLU A 331 1.26 -5.64 -12.23
C GLU A 331 -0.20 -5.31 -11.86
N SER A 332 -1.14 -6.18 -12.23
CA SER A 332 -2.56 -6.00 -11.94
C SER A 332 -3.26 -7.30 -11.51
N TYR A 333 -4.58 -7.26 -11.33
CA TYR A 333 -5.38 -8.45 -10.99
C TYR A 333 -5.16 -9.65 -11.95
N LEU A 334 -4.66 -9.39 -13.17
CA LEU A 334 -4.31 -10.40 -14.18
C LEU A 334 -3.10 -11.26 -13.78
N ASP A 335 -2.15 -10.71 -13.01
CA ASP A 335 -0.91 -11.38 -12.57
C ASP A 335 -1.13 -12.25 -11.32
N PHE A 336 -2.30 -12.11 -10.68
CA PHE A 336 -2.75 -12.92 -9.54
C PHE A 336 -3.91 -13.89 -9.90
N PRO A 337 -3.83 -14.70 -10.98
CA PRO A 337 -4.94 -15.53 -11.48
C PRO A 337 -5.26 -16.75 -10.61
N SER A 338 -4.54 -16.94 -9.50
CA SER A 338 -4.91 -17.89 -8.45
C SER A 338 -5.87 -17.28 -7.41
N VAL A 339 -5.88 -15.95 -7.31
CA VAL A 339 -6.70 -15.17 -6.37
C VAL A 339 -7.88 -14.53 -7.08
N TRP A 340 -7.70 -13.95 -8.27
CA TRP A 340 -8.80 -13.31 -9.02
C TRP A 340 -9.36 -14.20 -10.12
N SER A 341 -10.69 -14.27 -10.21
CA SER A 341 -11.42 -14.83 -11.35
C SER A 341 -12.30 -13.76 -11.97
N VAL A 342 -12.17 -13.55 -13.28
CA VAL A 342 -13.08 -12.72 -14.06
C VAL A 342 -14.40 -13.47 -14.29
N VAL A 343 -15.52 -12.90 -13.86
CA VAL A 343 -16.86 -13.52 -13.88
C VAL A 343 -17.86 -12.56 -14.53
N SER A 344 -18.61 -13.04 -15.52
CA SER A 344 -19.59 -12.20 -16.21
C SER A 344 -20.74 -11.77 -15.31
N LEU A 345 -21.23 -10.53 -15.50
CA LEU A 345 -22.35 -9.96 -14.74
C LEU A 345 -23.59 -10.88 -14.72
N ALA A 346 -23.90 -11.51 -15.86
CA ALA A 346 -25.02 -12.46 -15.97
C ALA A 346 -24.86 -13.70 -15.06
N THR A 347 -23.63 -14.10 -14.75
CA THR A 347 -23.33 -15.18 -13.80
C THR A 347 -23.52 -14.70 -12.36
N VAL A 348 -23.02 -13.51 -12.01
CA VAL A 348 -23.23 -12.89 -10.68
C VAL A 348 -24.71 -12.67 -10.40
N ASN A 349 -25.42 -12.06 -11.35
CA ASN A 349 -26.83 -11.67 -11.22
C ASN A 349 -27.81 -12.86 -11.25
N SER A 350 -27.30 -14.09 -11.43
CA SER A 350 -28.04 -15.34 -11.30
C SER A 350 -27.42 -16.32 -10.28
N ALA A 351 -26.36 -15.91 -9.57
CA ALA A 351 -25.70 -16.71 -8.55
C ALA A 351 -26.62 -16.87 -7.31
N PRO A 352 -26.85 -18.10 -6.82
CA PRO A 352 -27.58 -18.31 -5.57
C PRO A 352 -26.82 -17.79 -4.35
N VAL A 353 -27.53 -17.25 -3.37
CA VAL A 353 -26.98 -16.93 -2.04
C VAL A 353 -26.23 -18.15 -1.49
N GLY A 354 -25.01 -17.96 -0.96
CA GLY A 354 -24.18 -19.08 -0.48
C GLY A 354 -23.11 -19.58 -1.47
N VAL A 355 -22.95 -18.97 -2.66
CA VAL A 355 -21.85 -19.27 -3.60
C VAL A 355 -20.96 -18.04 -3.84
N ASN A 356 -19.68 -18.27 -4.12
CA ASN A 356 -18.64 -17.24 -4.24
C ASN A 356 -18.90 -16.15 -5.31
N ASN A 357 -19.76 -16.42 -6.29
CA ASN A 357 -20.07 -15.47 -7.36
C ASN A 357 -21.25 -14.53 -6.99
N HIS A 358 -21.79 -14.61 -5.76
CA HIS A 358 -22.95 -13.85 -5.33
C HIS A 358 -22.55 -12.69 -4.39
N LEU A 359 -22.80 -11.44 -4.82
CA LEU A 359 -22.58 -10.25 -4.00
C LEU A 359 -23.38 -10.35 -2.68
N GLY A 360 -22.67 -10.34 -1.56
CA GLY A 360 -23.17 -10.68 -0.22
C GLY A 360 -22.75 -12.08 0.25
N THR A 361 -21.75 -12.73 -0.35
CA THR A 361 -21.23 -14.04 0.05
C THR A 361 -19.81 -14.33 -0.47
N TYR A 362 -18.84 -14.29 0.43
CA TYR A 362 -17.49 -14.83 0.21
C TYR A 362 -17.20 -16.08 1.07
N PRO A 363 -17.19 -17.31 0.49
CA PRO A 363 -16.94 -18.56 1.23
C PRO A 363 -15.53 -18.72 1.82
N GLY A 364 -14.58 -17.82 1.51
CA GLY A 364 -13.26 -17.76 2.16
C GLY A 364 -13.26 -17.00 3.50
N GLY A 365 -14.38 -16.37 3.88
CA GLY A 365 -14.57 -15.76 5.20
C GLY A 365 -14.38 -16.77 6.33
N ALA A 366 -13.66 -16.38 7.38
CA ALA A 366 -13.37 -17.29 8.49
C ALA A 366 -14.61 -17.55 9.35
N SER A 367 -14.74 -18.78 9.86
CA SER A 367 -15.71 -19.08 10.91
C SER A 367 -15.41 -18.26 12.16
N GLY A 368 -16.44 -17.66 12.76
CA GLY A 368 -16.34 -17.00 14.06
C GLY A 368 -15.89 -17.91 15.21
N PRO A 369 -15.72 -17.36 16.43
CA PRO A 369 -14.98 -18.02 17.50
C PRO A 369 -15.51 -19.42 17.81
N ALA A 370 -14.64 -20.44 17.70
CA ALA A 370 -15.01 -21.85 17.78
C ALA A 370 -15.58 -22.32 19.14
N THR A 371 -15.65 -21.44 20.14
CA THR A 371 -16.30 -21.69 21.43
C THR A 371 -17.07 -20.46 21.91
N PHE A 372 -18.16 -20.69 22.64
CA PHE A 372 -18.92 -19.63 23.31
C PHE A 372 -18.06 -18.82 24.29
N ALA A 373 -17.13 -19.47 25.00
CA ALA A 373 -16.18 -18.79 25.90
C ALA A 373 -15.30 -17.77 25.16
N ALA A 374 -14.79 -18.11 23.97
CA ALA A 374 -14.02 -17.19 23.13
C ALA A 374 -14.89 -16.05 22.57
N TYR A 375 -16.17 -16.29 22.28
CA TYR A 375 -17.11 -15.24 21.88
C TYR A 375 -17.42 -14.25 23.02
N ILE A 376 -17.67 -14.76 24.24
CA ILE A 376 -17.99 -13.93 25.41
C ILE A 376 -16.80 -13.09 25.88
N ALA A 377 -15.58 -13.62 25.82
CA ALA A 377 -14.36 -12.89 26.19
C ALA A 377 -14.08 -11.64 25.30
N LEU A 378 -14.77 -11.51 24.16
CA LEU A 378 -14.68 -10.36 23.26
C LEU A 378 -15.78 -9.32 23.52
N GLN A 379 -16.92 -9.74 24.07
CA GLN A 379 -18.04 -8.84 24.41
C GLN A 379 -17.76 -8.00 25.68
N SER A 380 -16.85 -8.44 26.54
CA SER A 380 -16.45 -7.75 27.79
C SER A 380 -15.60 -6.48 27.58
N GLY A 381 -15.75 -5.78 26.45
CA GLY A 381 -14.89 -4.67 26.01
C GLY A 381 -15.52 -3.27 25.96
N SER A 382 -16.78 -3.10 26.40
CA SER A 382 -17.57 -1.88 26.14
C SER A 382 -18.37 -1.38 27.37
N GLY A 383 -17.68 -0.85 28.38
CA GLY A 383 -18.33 -0.19 29.52
C GLY A 383 -18.88 1.21 29.17
N GLY A 384 -20.16 1.47 29.46
CA GLY A 384 -20.80 2.73 29.03
C GLY A 384 -22.26 2.99 29.42
N ASN A 385 -22.72 2.49 30.59
CA ASN A 385 -24.04 2.72 31.23
C ASN A 385 -25.14 3.46 30.43
N GLY A 386 -26.14 2.71 29.96
CA GLY A 386 -27.27 3.19 29.15
C GLY A 386 -28.66 2.76 29.64
N THR A 387 -28.90 2.74 30.97
CA THR A 387 -30.19 2.49 31.66
C THR A 387 -30.70 1.03 31.83
N THR A 388 -31.02 0.72 33.09
CA THR A 388 -31.98 -0.29 33.60
C THR A 388 -31.72 -1.80 33.52
N ASP A 389 -30.82 -2.35 32.69
CA ASP A 389 -30.62 -3.82 32.63
C ASP A 389 -29.35 -4.35 33.35
N ASP A 390 -28.50 -3.47 33.88
CA ASP A 390 -27.37 -3.82 34.78
C ASP A 390 -27.90 -4.22 36.17
N LYS A 391 -28.29 -5.49 36.30
CA LYS A 391 -28.89 -6.11 37.49
C LYS A 391 -27.84 -6.42 38.57
N ASN A 392 -26.60 -6.66 38.18
CA ASN A 392 -25.49 -6.94 39.12
C ASN A 392 -24.69 -5.66 39.52
N ASN A 393 -24.97 -4.54 38.84
CA ASN A 393 -24.46 -3.19 39.11
C ASN A 393 -22.93 -3.05 38.90
N ASN A 394 -22.35 -3.80 37.95
CA ASN A 394 -20.92 -3.76 37.64
C ASN A 394 -20.53 -2.76 36.53
N GLY A 395 -21.52 -2.16 35.84
CA GLY A 395 -21.32 -1.22 34.74
C GLY A 395 -21.21 -1.84 33.34
N VAL A 396 -21.43 -3.15 33.19
CA VAL A 396 -21.30 -3.92 31.94
C VAL A 396 -22.53 -4.78 31.70
N THR A 397 -23.45 -4.29 30.86
CA THR A 397 -24.61 -5.06 30.40
C THR A 397 -24.17 -6.21 29.50
N ASN A 398 -24.39 -7.46 29.93
CA ASN A 398 -23.93 -8.65 29.21
C ASN A 398 -25.05 -9.71 29.02
N ILE A 399 -24.75 -10.81 28.32
CA ILE A 399 -25.74 -11.85 28.01
C ILE A 399 -26.14 -12.71 29.24
N GLU A 400 -25.37 -12.67 30.34
CA GLU A 400 -25.75 -13.34 31.59
C GLU A 400 -26.93 -12.62 32.25
N GLU A 401 -26.99 -11.29 32.15
CA GLU A 401 -28.10 -10.50 32.71
C GLU A 401 -29.42 -10.71 31.95
N TYR A 402 -29.33 -11.09 30.67
CA TYR A 402 -30.48 -11.53 29.86
C TYR A 402 -30.89 -12.97 30.17
N ALA A 403 -29.98 -13.81 30.66
CA ALA A 403 -30.29 -15.15 31.18
C ALA A 403 -30.92 -15.11 32.59
N PHE A 404 -30.69 -14.04 33.35
CA PHE A 404 -31.29 -13.78 34.67
C PHE A 404 -32.49 -12.81 34.61
N ASP A 405 -33.43 -13.04 33.69
CA ASP A 405 -34.79 -12.51 33.82
C ASP A 405 -35.52 -13.19 34.99
N SER A 406 -35.60 -12.49 36.13
CA SER A 406 -36.23 -12.98 37.35
C SER A 406 -37.75 -13.10 37.29
N ASP A 407 -38.43 -12.47 36.31
CA ASP A 407 -39.89 -12.62 36.16
C ASP A 407 -40.27 -14.00 35.56
N ARG A 408 -39.27 -14.78 35.11
CA ARG A 408 -39.44 -16.15 34.60
C ARG A 408 -39.40 -17.26 35.67
N ALA A 409 -39.57 -16.92 36.94
CA ALA A 409 -39.43 -17.79 38.13
C ALA A 409 -40.36 -19.04 38.25
N ASN A 410 -41.01 -19.48 37.17
CA ASN A 410 -41.78 -20.74 37.10
C ASN A 410 -41.45 -21.61 35.87
N SER A 411 -40.49 -21.22 35.02
CA SER A 411 -39.90 -22.12 34.02
C SER A 411 -38.67 -22.82 34.62
N PRO A 412 -38.47 -24.14 34.42
CA PRO A 412 -37.23 -24.80 34.82
C PRO A 412 -36.02 -24.16 34.12
N ALA A 413 -35.04 -23.71 34.88
CA ALA A 413 -33.79 -23.17 34.35
C ALA A 413 -32.89 -24.31 33.84
N GLY A 414 -33.19 -24.81 32.64
CA GLY A 414 -32.45 -25.88 31.96
C GLY A 414 -32.29 -25.58 30.47
N ASP A 415 -31.08 -25.88 29.97
CA ASP A 415 -30.69 -25.88 28.55
C ASP A 415 -30.95 -24.60 27.74
N ILE A 416 -30.06 -23.62 27.95
CA ILE A 416 -29.28 -23.10 26.81
C ILE A 416 -27.86 -23.65 26.99
N THR A 417 -27.55 -24.77 26.34
CA THR A 417 -26.27 -25.48 26.49
C THR A 417 -25.53 -25.67 25.16
N ASN A 418 -26.13 -25.31 24.02
CA ASN A 418 -25.47 -25.37 22.73
C ASN A 418 -25.92 -24.26 21.75
N LEU A 419 -25.18 -24.10 20.65
CA LEU A 419 -25.37 -23.00 19.68
C LEU A 419 -26.70 -23.07 18.90
N ASN A 420 -27.39 -24.22 18.86
CA ASN A 420 -28.67 -24.34 18.16
C ASN A 420 -29.81 -23.69 18.96
N ASP A 421 -29.75 -23.69 20.29
CA ASP A 421 -30.77 -23.13 21.17
C ASP A 421 -30.92 -21.61 20.94
N LEU A 422 -29.81 -20.94 20.61
CA LEU A 422 -29.76 -19.53 20.20
C LEU A 422 -30.21 -19.29 18.75
N ARG A 423 -30.10 -20.29 17.86
CA ARG A 423 -30.57 -20.17 16.46
C ARG A 423 -32.08 -20.12 16.36
N ASP A 424 -32.82 -20.83 17.20
CA ASP A 424 -34.30 -20.77 17.18
C ASP A 424 -34.84 -19.43 17.72
N VAL A 425 -34.08 -18.77 18.61
CA VAL A 425 -34.36 -17.39 19.06
C VAL A 425 -34.06 -16.39 17.93
N ALA A 426 -32.87 -16.46 17.32
CA ALA A 426 -32.46 -15.54 16.24
C ALA A 426 -33.34 -15.64 14.97
N ASN A 427 -33.89 -16.83 14.68
CA ASN A 427 -34.80 -17.04 13.54
C ASN A 427 -36.29 -16.84 13.88
N GLY A 428 -36.63 -16.37 15.09
CA GLY A 428 -38.00 -15.98 15.47
C GLY A 428 -39.00 -17.15 15.65
N SER A 429 -38.54 -18.38 15.77
CA SER A 429 -39.38 -19.59 15.68
C SER A 429 -40.32 -19.83 16.87
N LEU A 430 -40.17 -19.06 17.97
CA LEU A 430 -40.93 -19.25 19.21
C LEU A 430 -42.31 -18.55 19.25
N PHE A 431 -42.65 -17.73 18.25
CA PHE A 431 -43.92 -17.00 18.20
C PHE A 431 -45.08 -17.79 17.56
N ASN A 432 -45.43 -18.99 18.07
CA ASN A 432 -46.63 -19.68 17.57
C ASN A 432 -47.33 -20.72 18.49
N ASN A 433 -47.43 -20.49 19.81
CA ASN A 433 -48.57 -21.05 20.58
C ASN A 433 -48.83 -20.33 21.93
N ALA A 434 -49.89 -19.52 22.02
CA ALA A 434 -50.25 -18.81 23.26
C ALA A 434 -51.74 -18.40 23.38
N THR A 435 -52.68 -19.17 22.82
CA THR A 435 -54.12 -18.79 22.76
C THR A 435 -55.10 -19.88 23.18
N ASN A 436 -54.84 -20.56 24.31
CA ASN A 436 -55.83 -20.80 25.37
C ASN A 436 -55.25 -21.60 26.53
N SER A 437 -55.50 -21.16 27.76
CA SER A 437 -55.22 -21.90 28.99
C SER A 437 -56.52 -22.39 29.63
N THR A 438 -56.60 -23.67 29.97
CA THR A 438 -57.57 -24.20 30.95
C THR A 438 -56.97 -25.32 31.78
N VAL A 439 -57.04 -25.10 33.09
CA VAL A 439 -56.51 -25.90 34.20
C VAL A 439 -57.12 -27.32 34.29
N SER A 440 -56.31 -28.34 34.62
CA SER A 440 -56.62 -29.32 35.71
C SER A 440 -55.45 -30.28 36.01
N ASP A 441 -55.39 -30.74 37.26
CA ASP A 441 -54.61 -31.88 37.73
C ASP A 441 -55.02 -33.21 37.04
N ASP A 442 -54.09 -34.16 36.86
CA ASP A 442 -53.86 -35.24 37.85
C ASP A 442 -52.56 -36.01 37.54
N ARG A 443 -52.28 -37.03 38.37
CA ARG A 443 -51.07 -37.83 38.48
C ARG A 443 -51.07 -39.07 37.55
N LEU A 444 -49.95 -39.81 37.60
CA LEU A 444 -49.77 -41.22 37.17
C LEU A 444 -49.63 -41.44 35.64
N GLN A 445 -48.93 -42.46 35.12
CA GLN A 445 -47.78 -43.24 35.62
C GLN A 445 -47.13 -44.02 34.43
N TYR A 446 -45.84 -44.35 34.57
CA TYR A 446 -45.15 -45.52 34.00
C TYR A 446 -45.04 -45.81 32.47
N THR A 447 -43.81 -46.21 32.12
CA THR A 447 -43.44 -47.24 31.12
C THR A 447 -43.46 -46.90 29.62
N LEU A 448 -42.24 -46.66 29.13
CA LEU A 448 -41.77 -46.87 27.76
C LEU A 448 -42.28 -48.19 27.14
N THR A 449 -42.82 -48.14 25.92
CA THR A 449 -42.90 -49.31 25.02
C THR A 449 -42.84 -48.85 23.56
N ILE A 450 -41.92 -49.42 22.78
CA ILE A 450 -41.75 -49.16 21.33
C ILE A 450 -42.34 -50.34 20.54
N PRO A 451 -43.09 -50.09 19.46
CA PRO A 451 -43.25 -51.06 18.37
C PRO A 451 -42.69 -50.54 17.02
N ASN A 452 -41.89 -51.38 16.36
CA ASN A 452 -41.50 -51.25 14.95
C ASN A 452 -42.56 -51.96 14.04
N PRO A 453 -42.49 -52.01 12.69
CA PRO A 453 -43.68 -51.71 11.89
C PRO A 453 -44.18 -52.80 10.91
N ALA A 454 -45.38 -52.53 10.33
CA ALA A 454 -45.96 -53.17 9.13
C ALA A 454 -46.42 -54.66 9.29
N PRO A 455 -47.10 -55.30 8.29
CA PRO A 455 -47.56 -54.83 6.97
C PRO A 455 -49.05 -55.18 6.61
N HIS A 456 -49.40 -55.14 5.30
CA HIS A 456 -50.65 -55.61 4.62
C HIS A 456 -51.88 -54.68 4.58
N ARG A 457 -52.83 -54.76 3.61
CA ARG A 457 -52.79 -54.93 2.12
C ARG A 457 -54.22 -54.79 1.52
N CYS A 458 -54.38 -54.16 0.34
CA CYS A 458 -55.56 -54.22 -0.59
C CYS A 458 -56.94 -53.76 -0.03
N HIS A 459 -57.86 -53.03 -0.70
CA HIS A 459 -58.27 -52.81 -2.11
C HIS A 459 -58.85 -51.36 -2.24
N LEU A 460 -58.68 -50.59 -3.32
CA LEU A 460 -59.15 -50.70 -4.72
C LEU A 460 -60.64 -50.32 -4.94
N HIS A 461 -60.92 -49.05 -5.31
CA HIS A 461 -61.96 -48.69 -6.30
C HIS A 461 -61.86 -47.26 -6.89
N HIS A 462 -61.77 -47.21 -8.22
CA HIS A 462 -62.24 -46.14 -9.12
C HIS A 462 -63.32 -46.78 -10.05
N PRO A 463 -64.07 -46.10 -10.96
CA PRO A 463 -63.80 -44.87 -11.74
C PRO A 463 -65.00 -43.86 -11.70
N ARG A 464 -65.24 -42.82 -12.53
CA ARG A 464 -64.99 -42.57 -13.98
C ARG A 464 -64.93 -41.07 -14.38
N ARG A 465 -64.05 -40.78 -15.36
CA ARG A 465 -64.19 -39.93 -16.58
C ARG A 465 -65.32 -38.87 -16.64
N HIS A 466 -64.98 -37.65 -17.11
CA HIS A 466 -65.24 -37.24 -18.51
C HIS A 466 -64.54 -35.93 -18.97
N GLN A 467 -64.08 -35.93 -20.23
CA GLN A 467 -63.85 -34.77 -21.13
C GLN A 467 -64.74 -35.01 -22.41
N PRO A 468 -64.69 -34.25 -23.54
CA PRO A 468 -63.91 -33.04 -23.92
C PRO A 468 -64.72 -31.95 -24.71
N ARG A 469 -64.01 -31.06 -25.44
CA ARG A 469 -64.39 -30.15 -26.58
C ARG A 469 -64.45 -28.64 -26.24
N GLN A 470 -64.28 -27.71 -27.21
CA GLN A 470 -63.30 -27.56 -28.30
C GLN A 470 -63.41 -26.13 -28.90
N ARG A 471 -62.31 -25.61 -29.50
CA ARG A 471 -62.20 -24.55 -30.55
C ARG A 471 -63.23 -23.39 -30.59
N HIS A 472 -62.73 -22.14 -30.74
CA HIS A 472 -62.68 -21.50 -32.06
C HIS A 472 -61.75 -20.28 -32.15
N ARG A 473 -61.39 -19.88 -33.39
CA ARG A 473 -60.70 -18.62 -33.73
C ARG A 473 -61.74 -17.52 -34.01
N LEU A 474 -61.35 -16.24 -33.87
CA LEU A 474 -61.46 -15.26 -34.97
C LEU A 474 -60.62 -13.98 -34.73
N ARG A 475 -60.38 -13.21 -35.80
CA ARG A 475 -59.79 -11.86 -35.81
C ARG A 475 -60.91 -10.82 -35.93
N SER A 476 -60.63 -9.57 -35.57
CA SER A 476 -61.10 -8.36 -36.28
C SER A 476 -60.35 -7.11 -35.79
N ALA A 477 -60.41 -5.99 -36.53
CA ALA A 477 -59.63 -4.78 -36.24
C ALA A 477 -60.34 -3.49 -36.69
N GLY A 478 -59.99 -2.37 -36.04
CA GLY A 478 -59.96 -1.01 -36.62
C GLY A 478 -61.26 -0.19 -36.64
N HIS A 479 -61.25 0.96 -35.95
CA HIS A 479 -61.56 2.34 -36.39
C HIS A 479 -61.30 3.28 -35.18
N LEU A 480 -60.69 4.48 -35.21
CA LEU A 480 -60.30 5.48 -36.24
C LEU A 480 -61.35 6.58 -36.54
N LEU A 481 -61.21 7.74 -35.87
CA LEU A 481 -61.57 9.12 -36.24
C LEU A 481 -60.80 10.06 -35.25
N ARG A 482 -60.05 11.13 -35.60
CA ARG A 482 -60.36 12.42 -36.30
C ARG A 482 -61.29 13.34 -35.46
N LEU A 483 -61.24 14.69 -35.45
CA LEU A 483 -60.72 15.80 -36.30
C LEU A 483 -60.80 17.13 -35.44
N GLN A 484 -60.17 18.33 -35.60
CA GLN A 484 -59.12 18.97 -36.45
C GLN A 484 -58.66 20.35 -35.85
N GLN A 485 -57.35 20.72 -35.93
CA GLN A 485 -56.83 22.10 -36.24
C GLN A 485 -57.14 23.33 -35.30
N HIS A 486 -56.67 24.60 -35.45
CA HIS A 486 -55.77 25.41 -36.35
C HIS A 486 -55.39 26.76 -35.62
N LEU A 487 -54.55 27.76 -36.03
CA LEU A 487 -53.43 28.01 -37.00
C LEU A 487 -52.76 29.39 -36.65
N GLY A 488 -51.45 29.59 -36.87
CA GLY A 488 -50.83 30.93 -37.15
C GLY A 488 -49.53 31.23 -36.38
N HIS A 489 -48.32 31.40 -36.96
CA HIS A 489 -47.79 32.29 -38.02
C HIS A 489 -47.23 33.65 -37.53
N ARG A 490 -45.89 33.84 -37.61
CA ARG A 490 -45.20 34.78 -38.54
C ARG A 490 -43.65 34.64 -38.49
N HIS A 491 -42.92 35.46 -39.26
CA HIS A 491 -41.51 35.27 -39.70
C HIS A 491 -40.64 36.55 -39.49
N GLN A 492 -39.33 36.39 -39.74
CA GLN A 492 -38.30 37.41 -40.15
C GLN A 492 -37.48 38.10 -39.03
N ARG A 493 -36.21 38.50 -39.20
CA ARG A 493 -35.04 38.08 -40.04
C ARG A 493 -33.78 38.93 -39.65
N HIS A 494 -32.57 38.46 -39.99
CA HIS A 494 -31.28 39.19 -40.09
C HIS A 494 -30.56 39.73 -38.80
N GLY A 495 -29.21 39.71 -38.85
CA GLY A 495 -28.24 40.56 -38.11
C GLY A 495 -27.29 41.22 -39.15
N PRO A 496 -26.01 41.59 -38.87
CA PRO A 496 -25.21 41.49 -37.63
C PRO A 496 -24.46 42.81 -37.26
N ASP A 497 -23.38 42.71 -36.47
CA ASP A 497 -22.25 43.65 -36.24
C ASP A 497 -22.44 45.01 -35.50
N GLY A 498 -21.45 45.38 -34.66
CA GLY A 498 -21.27 46.75 -34.14
C GLY A 498 -20.57 46.92 -32.77
N LEU A 499 -19.25 47.17 -32.74
CA LEU A 499 -18.52 47.77 -31.59
C LEU A 499 -18.55 49.31 -31.69
N PRO A 500 -18.49 50.11 -30.59
CA PRO A 500 -17.19 50.67 -30.18
C PRO A 500 -16.99 51.17 -28.71
N VAL A 501 -15.77 50.97 -28.18
CA VAL A 501 -14.89 51.97 -27.50
C VAL A 501 -15.45 52.93 -26.40
N ARG A 502 -15.00 52.77 -25.13
CA ARG A 502 -14.07 53.71 -24.41
C ARG A 502 -13.62 53.27 -22.99
N ARG A 503 -12.56 53.92 -22.50
CA ARG A 503 -11.85 53.80 -21.19
C ARG A 503 -12.31 54.92 -20.20
N PRO A 504 -11.74 55.09 -18.97
CA PRO A 504 -11.57 54.13 -17.86
C PRO A 504 -11.87 54.70 -16.43
N GLY A 505 -12.05 53.81 -15.45
CA GLY A 505 -11.41 53.87 -14.12
C GLY A 505 -12.00 54.75 -12.98
N HIS A 506 -11.94 54.20 -11.75
CA HIS A 506 -11.44 54.88 -10.54
C HIS A 506 -11.21 53.86 -9.40
N ARG A 507 -10.25 54.11 -8.49
CA ARG A 507 -10.02 53.31 -7.27
C ARG A 507 -11.01 53.70 -6.16
N PRO A 508 -11.22 52.82 -5.15
CA PRO A 508 -11.04 53.28 -3.77
C PRO A 508 -10.20 52.34 -2.87
N ARG A 509 -9.21 52.96 -2.21
CA ARG A 509 -8.67 52.80 -0.84
C ARG A 509 -8.47 51.41 -0.18
N GLN A 510 -7.31 51.30 0.49
CA GLN A 510 -6.96 50.27 1.47
C GLN A 510 -7.65 50.50 2.84
N PRO A 511 -7.80 49.45 3.68
CA PRO A 511 -7.81 49.54 5.14
C PRO A 511 -6.38 49.55 5.73
N ASP A 512 -6.28 49.67 7.06
CA ASP A 512 -5.06 50.13 7.75
C ASP A 512 -4.12 49.04 8.31
N ARG A 513 -2.96 49.47 8.82
CA ARG A 513 -1.85 48.62 9.30
C ARG A 513 -2.12 47.99 10.68
N GLY A 514 -2.05 46.67 10.77
CA GLY A 514 -1.87 45.94 12.05
C GLY A 514 -0.43 46.01 12.55
N ARG A 515 -0.23 46.02 13.87
CA ARG A 515 1.10 45.89 14.51
C ARG A 515 1.49 44.40 14.67
N PRO A 516 2.77 44.02 14.51
CA PRO A 516 3.26 42.74 14.98
C PRO A 516 3.37 42.72 16.53
N THR A 517 3.16 41.54 17.11
CA THR A 517 3.37 41.26 18.53
C THR A 517 4.86 40.97 18.84
N PRO A 518 5.35 41.28 20.07
CA PRO A 518 6.70 40.92 20.47
C PRO A 518 6.81 39.42 20.87
N PRO A 519 7.96 38.77 20.63
CA PRO A 519 8.20 37.39 21.08
C PRO A 519 8.45 37.33 22.60
N LEU A 520 8.20 36.14 23.18
CA LEU A 520 8.50 35.83 24.58
C LEU A 520 10.02 35.67 24.82
N PRO A 521 10.54 36.01 26.01
CA PRO A 521 11.97 35.89 26.30
C PRO A 521 12.39 34.43 26.52
N LEU A 522 13.47 34.02 25.84
CA LEU A 522 14.15 32.74 26.09
C LEU A 522 14.77 32.71 27.50
N ALA A 523 14.70 31.53 28.14
CA ALA A 523 15.34 31.29 29.43
C ALA A 523 16.88 31.31 29.32
N ARG A 524 17.56 31.68 30.41
CA ARG A 524 19.02 31.58 30.49
C ARG A 524 19.45 30.11 30.65
N PRO A 525 20.56 29.68 30.03
CA PRO A 525 21.34 28.56 30.53
C PRO A 525 22.13 29.01 31.78
N ASP A 526 22.10 28.21 32.84
CA ASP A 526 22.88 28.46 34.05
C ASP A 526 24.38 28.15 33.88
N GLN A 527 25.20 28.73 34.75
CA GLN A 527 26.65 28.47 34.80
C GLN A 527 26.95 27.16 35.56
N PRO A 528 27.99 26.39 35.17
CA PRO A 528 28.33 25.13 35.82
C PRO A 528 28.88 25.35 37.25
N VAL A 529 28.38 24.58 38.20
CA VAL A 529 28.90 24.53 39.58
C VAL A 529 30.18 23.69 39.62
N THR A 530 31.20 24.18 40.33
CA THR A 530 32.48 23.47 40.54
C THR A 530 32.45 22.60 41.79
N SER A 531 33.04 21.39 41.73
CA SER A 531 34.06 20.94 42.70
C SER A 531 34.54 19.48 42.52
N ASN A 532 35.82 19.28 42.84
CA ASN A 532 36.43 18.09 43.45
C ASN A 532 36.38 16.71 42.73
N SER A 533 37.36 16.54 41.83
CA SER A 533 38.46 15.57 41.99
C SER A 533 38.19 14.15 42.53
N LEU A 534 38.57 13.14 41.73
CA LEU A 534 39.42 12.03 42.19
C LEU A 534 40.31 11.53 41.05
N THR A 535 41.57 11.20 41.35
CA THR A 535 42.61 10.85 40.37
C THR A 535 42.91 9.35 40.37
N ALA A 536 43.07 8.74 39.19
CA ALA A 536 43.66 7.42 39.01
C ALA A 536 44.55 7.40 37.75
N GLU A 537 45.69 6.71 37.80
CA GLU A 537 46.73 6.73 36.75
C GLU A 537 46.59 5.59 35.72
N PRO A 538 47.02 5.78 34.46
CA PRO A 538 47.17 4.71 33.49
C PRO A 538 48.55 4.02 33.59
N PRO A 539 48.64 2.67 33.55
CA PRO A 539 49.92 1.96 33.56
C PRO A 539 50.65 2.06 32.21
N LYS A 540 51.98 2.29 32.25
CA LYS A 540 52.86 2.29 31.07
C LYS A 540 53.40 0.88 30.73
N PRO A 541 53.81 0.63 29.47
CA PRO A 541 54.16 -0.71 28.99
C PRO A 541 55.57 -1.17 29.41
N LEU A 542 55.75 -2.49 29.47
CA LEU A 542 57.06 -3.16 29.64
C LEU A 542 57.52 -3.84 28.34
N ARG A 543 58.85 -3.96 28.17
CA ARG A 543 59.52 -4.32 26.90
C ARG A 543 60.66 -5.30 27.16
N SER A 544 60.69 -6.43 26.45
CA SER A 544 61.86 -7.33 26.36
C SER A 544 61.85 -8.12 25.03
N HIS A 545 62.96 -8.80 24.71
CA HIS A 545 63.20 -9.53 23.45
C HIS A 545 63.59 -11.01 23.75
N PRO A 546 64.25 -11.82 22.87
CA PRO A 546 63.50 -12.76 22.03
C PRO A 546 64.05 -14.22 21.99
N GLY A 547 63.26 -15.14 21.39
CA GLY A 547 63.77 -16.35 20.70
C GLY A 547 63.24 -17.71 21.20
N GLY A 548 63.24 -18.74 20.32
CA GLY A 548 63.24 -20.16 20.75
C GLY A 548 62.20 -21.16 20.19
N LEU A 549 62.31 -21.52 18.90
CA LEU A 549 62.30 -22.93 18.40
C LEU A 549 61.11 -23.92 18.68
N PHE A 550 60.23 -24.08 17.65
CA PHE A 550 59.66 -25.34 17.08
C PHE A 550 58.88 -26.41 17.92
N ILE A 551 57.59 -26.63 17.54
CA ILE A 551 56.91 -27.90 17.07
C ILE A 551 56.89 -29.16 18.01
N PRO A 552 55.80 -29.97 18.16
CA PRO A 552 54.67 -30.23 17.22
C PRO A 552 53.21 -30.21 17.78
N PHE A 553 52.27 -30.54 16.88
CA PHE A 553 50.80 -30.75 17.00
C PHE A 553 50.27 -31.57 18.19
N PRO A 554 48.95 -31.45 18.44
CA PRO A 554 48.08 -32.63 18.33
C PRO A 554 46.85 -32.46 17.40
N HIS A 555 46.20 -33.58 17.06
CA HIS A 555 44.84 -33.65 16.50
C HIS A 555 43.78 -33.09 17.47
N LEU A 556 42.61 -32.72 16.94
CA LEU A 556 41.38 -32.57 17.72
C LEU A 556 40.21 -33.23 16.99
N GLU A 557 39.57 -34.21 17.63
CA GLU A 557 38.29 -34.76 17.20
C GLU A 557 37.16 -33.76 17.50
N ILE A 558 36.20 -33.60 16.59
CA ILE A 558 34.92 -32.93 16.88
C ILE A 558 33.84 -34.00 17.00
N ARG A 559 33.21 -34.07 18.18
CA ARG A 559 32.10 -35.01 18.46
C ARG A 559 30.75 -34.42 18.08
N SER A 560 29.89 -35.24 17.49
CA SER A 560 28.49 -34.91 17.21
C SER A 560 27.64 -34.89 18.48
N PRO A 561 26.73 -33.92 18.67
CA PRO A 561 25.63 -34.01 19.62
C PRO A 561 24.36 -34.57 18.95
N GLY A 562 23.71 -35.55 19.59
CA GLY A 562 22.27 -35.79 19.44
C GLY A 562 21.51 -35.18 20.62
N SER A 563 20.18 -35.25 20.72
CA SER A 563 19.14 -35.78 19.80
C SER A 563 17.77 -35.67 20.47
N SER A 564 16.69 -35.33 19.74
CA SER A 564 15.27 -35.73 19.95
C SER A 564 14.29 -34.65 19.46
N PRO A 565 13.01 -34.97 19.14
CA PRO A 565 12.41 -36.28 18.84
C PRO A 565 11.84 -36.36 17.39
N ILE A 566 11.29 -37.51 17.01
CA ILE A 566 10.66 -37.75 15.70
C ILE A 566 9.13 -37.81 15.86
N SER A 567 8.38 -37.24 14.92
CA SER A 567 6.96 -37.55 14.69
C SER A 567 6.75 -37.95 13.22
N LEU A 568 5.94 -38.98 12.99
CA LEU A 568 5.66 -39.51 11.66
C LEU A 568 4.47 -38.79 11.03
N LEU A 569 4.52 -38.55 9.72
CA LEU A 569 3.33 -38.52 8.87
C LEU A 569 3.50 -39.53 7.73
N THR A 570 2.43 -40.27 7.41
CA THR A 570 2.47 -41.43 6.51
C THR A 570 1.95 -41.09 5.12
N THR A 571 2.72 -41.41 4.07
CA THR A 571 2.27 -41.36 2.67
C THR A 571 1.76 -42.73 2.19
N PRO A 572 0.58 -42.81 1.54
CA PRO A 572 0.09 -44.05 0.94
C PRO A 572 0.52 -44.22 -0.54
N ASN A 573 1.00 -45.42 -0.86
CA ASN A 573 1.55 -45.87 -2.14
C ASN A 573 0.85 -45.43 -3.44
N LEU A 574 1.66 -45.04 -4.44
CA LEU A 574 1.34 -45.15 -5.88
C LEU A 574 1.68 -46.56 -6.39
N LEU A 575 0.85 -47.16 -7.27
CA LEU A 575 1.29 -48.22 -8.19
C LEU A 575 0.29 -48.51 -9.34
N ARG A 576 0.84 -48.55 -10.58
CA ARG A 576 0.28 -49.07 -11.87
C ARG A 576 -0.81 -48.26 -12.58
N GLY A 577 -0.51 -47.84 -13.83
CA GLY A 577 -1.48 -47.22 -14.74
C GLY A 577 -0.95 -46.69 -16.09
N ALA A 578 -0.09 -47.42 -16.80
CA ALA A 578 0.30 -47.11 -18.20
C ALA A 578 -0.73 -47.72 -19.18
N PRO A 579 -0.99 -47.17 -20.40
CA PRO A 579 0.02 -46.64 -21.33
C PRO A 579 -0.31 -45.31 -22.07
N LEU A 580 0.70 -44.76 -22.76
CA LEU A 580 0.59 -43.63 -23.70
C LEU A 580 0.68 -44.10 -25.17
N PRO A 581 -0.16 -43.59 -26.09
CA PRO A 581 0.00 -43.77 -27.54
C PRO A 581 0.51 -42.52 -28.27
N LEU A 582 1.75 -42.61 -28.76
CA LEU A 582 2.27 -42.11 -30.04
C LEU A 582 1.56 -41.00 -30.86
N GLU A 583 2.37 -39.98 -31.18
CA GLU A 583 2.57 -39.40 -32.53
C GLU A 583 1.53 -38.40 -33.12
N LYS A 584 1.91 -37.11 -33.20
CA LYS A 584 2.24 -36.37 -34.46
C LYS A 584 2.20 -34.85 -34.28
N HIS A 585 3.28 -34.17 -34.66
CA HIS A 585 3.21 -32.88 -35.36
C HIS A 585 4.42 -32.75 -36.32
N ARG A 586 4.22 -32.13 -37.49
CA ARG A 586 5.25 -31.86 -38.51
C ARG A 586 5.15 -30.41 -38.97
N ALA A 587 6.24 -29.86 -39.48
CA ALA A 587 6.55 -28.43 -39.45
C ALA A 587 6.10 -27.60 -40.68
N TYR A 588 6.69 -26.39 -40.80
CA TYR A 588 6.57 -25.31 -41.81
C TYR A 588 5.44 -24.29 -41.57
N SER A 589 5.62 -22.96 -41.74
CA SER A 589 6.81 -22.08 -41.90
C SER A 589 6.37 -20.58 -41.75
N THR A 590 7.13 -19.48 -41.95
CA THR A 590 8.42 -19.19 -42.65
C THR A 590 9.00 -17.81 -42.25
N ALA A 591 10.34 -17.69 -42.15
CA ALA A 591 11.14 -16.43 -42.29
C ALA A 591 10.92 -15.28 -41.26
N SER A 592 11.84 -14.34 -40.98
CA SER A 592 13.22 -14.07 -41.44
C SER A 592 14.04 -13.29 -40.39
N SER A 593 15.35 -13.55 -40.29
CA SER A 593 16.33 -12.71 -39.56
C SER A 593 16.95 -11.61 -40.46
N PRO A 594 17.77 -10.70 -39.89
CA PRO A 594 19.20 -10.80 -40.20
C PRO A 594 20.19 -10.63 -39.02
N PHE A 595 21.44 -10.99 -39.32
CA PHE A 595 22.68 -11.00 -38.52
C PHE A 595 23.09 -9.63 -37.92
N VAL A 596 23.99 -9.52 -36.92
CA VAL A 596 25.48 -9.71 -37.00
C VAL A 596 26.09 -10.46 -35.79
N SER A 597 27.24 -11.11 -36.01
CA SER A 597 27.93 -12.07 -35.14
C SER A 597 28.72 -11.50 -33.96
N PHE A 598 28.80 -12.28 -32.88
CA PHE A 598 29.97 -12.31 -31.97
C PHE A 598 31.05 -13.26 -32.51
N MET A 599 32.33 -12.99 -32.21
CA MET A 599 33.46 -13.85 -32.56
C MET A 599 34.34 -14.12 -31.33
N VAL A 600 34.18 -15.29 -30.71
CA VAL A 600 35.11 -15.76 -29.66
C VAL A 600 36.23 -16.58 -30.32
N LYS A 601 37.48 -16.19 -30.05
CA LYS A 601 38.68 -16.90 -30.52
C LYS A 601 39.46 -17.40 -29.30
N THR A 602 39.79 -18.68 -29.27
CA THR A 602 40.34 -19.35 -28.09
C THR A 602 41.86 -19.56 -28.17
N SER A 603 42.46 -19.83 -27.00
CA SER A 603 43.74 -20.55 -26.80
C SER A 603 45.04 -19.77 -27.06
N PRO A 604 46.18 -20.16 -26.40
CA PRO A 604 46.29 -20.79 -25.07
C PRO A 604 47.44 -20.24 -24.19
N ILE A 605 47.37 -20.61 -22.89
CA ILE A 605 48.47 -20.96 -21.97
C ILE A 605 49.89 -20.47 -22.34
N TRP A 606 50.38 -19.48 -21.59
CA TRP A 606 51.49 -19.63 -20.63
C TRP A 606 51.39 -18.55 -19.54
#